data_AF-A0A1W2TGN1-F1
#
_entry.id   AF-A0A1W2TGN1-F1
#
_cell.length_a   1.000
_cell.length_b   1.000
_cell.length_c   1.000
_cell.angle_alpha   90.00
_cell.angle_beta   90.00
_cell.angle_gamma   90.00
#
_symmetry.space_group_name_H-M   'P 1'
#
loop_
_entity.id
_entity.type
_entity.pdbx_description
1 polymer ?
#
loop_
_entity_poly.entity_id
_entity_poly.type
_entity_poly.pdbx_seq_one_letter_code
_entity_poly.pdbx_strand_id
1 'polypeptide(L)'
;MADKSLTSVNIDSMEEALHRLSKKPGVKAWLMLDRSNGAVLKTNGQIAAVRPAKASSSANNTGVSPSLPTPTSGSFSTDVHTNTNNESLAAQELASMVWSLLGSAGTLVDETDSEDELKLLRLRTKRQEFVIVPEPKYLLVVIHDTPPA
;
A
#
# COMPACT_ATOMS: atom_id res chain seq x y z
N MET A 1 20.98 -29.65 -10.73
CA MET A 1 20.44 -28.31 -11.07
C MET A 1 18.95 -28.46 -11.36
N ALA A 2 18.08 -28.42 -10.35
CA ALA A 2 16.63 -28.48 -10.53
C ALA A 2 15.97 -27.90 -9.27
N ASP A 3 15.34 -26.72 -9.38
CA ASP A 3 14.19 -26.31 -8.53
C ASP A 3 13.50 -24.99 -8.96
N LYS A 4 13.98 -24.25 -9.97
CA LYS A 4 13.45 -22.88 -10.24
C LYS A 4 12.11 -22.81 -11.00
N SER A 5 11.44 -23.92 -11.30
CA SER A 5 10.30 -23.92 -12.24
C SER A 5 8.90 -23.96 -11.60
N LEU A 6 8.80 -24.19 -10.28
CA LEU A 6 7.49 -24.25 -9.59
C LEU A 6 6.99 -22.88 -9.12
N THR A 7 7.83 -21.85 -9.14
CA THR A 7 7.45 -20.48 -8.75
C THR A 7 6.83 -19.68 -9.89
N SER A 8 7.18 -19.93 -11.16
CA SER A 8 6.72 -19.08 -12.27
C SER A 8 5.22 -19.22 -12.55
N VAL A 9 4.69 -20.45 -12.60
CA VAL A 9 3.27 -20.71 -12.93
C VAL A 9 2.31 -20.03 -11.95
N ASN A 10 2.70 -19.94 -10.67
CA ASN A 10 1.93 -19.23 -9.66
C ASN A 10 2.06 -17.71 -9.79
N ILE A 11 3.20 -17.20 -10.25
CA ILE A 11 3.41 -15.76 -10.47
C ILE A 11 2.55 -15.28 -11.64
N ASP A 12 2.51 -16.01 -12.76
CA ASP A 12 1.67 -15.65 -13.91
C ASP A 12 0.18 -15.60 -13.52
N SER A 13 -0.29 -16.58 -12.75
CA SER A 13 -1.68 -16.61 -12.25
C SER A 13 -1.97 -15.48 -11.25
N MET A 14 -1.01 -15.14 -10.40
CA MET A 14 -1.11 -14.04 -9.44
C MET A 14 -1.13 -12.69 -10.17
N GLU A 15 -0.29 -12.50 -11.17
CA GLU A 15 -0.28 -11.29 -11.99
C GLU A 15 -1.57 -11.12 -12.78
N GLU A 16 -2.14 -12.21 -13.32
CA GLU A 16 -3.47 -12.18 -13.93
C GLU A 16 -4.56 -11.83 -12.91
N ALA A 17 -4.52 -12.40 -11.69
CA ALA A 17 -5.47 -12.06 -10.62
C ALA A 17 -5.37 -10.58 -10.21
N LEU A 18 -4.15 -10.05 -10.07
CA LEU A 18 -3.87 -8.64 -9.78
C LEU A 18 -4.34 -7.74 -10.92
N HIS A 19 -4.17 -8.17 -12.17
CA HIS A 19 -4.67 -7.45 -13.35
C HIS A 19 -6.21 -7.43 -13.40
N ARG A 20 -6.87 -8.53 -13.02
CA ARG A 20 -8.33 -8.60 -12.87
C ARG A 20 -8.83 -7.75 -11.70
N LEU A 21 -8.08 -7.68 -10.59
CA LEU A 21 -8.35 -6.82 -9.44
C LEU A 21 -8.28 -5.34 -9.83
N SER A 22 -7.23 -4.93 -10.53
CA SER A 22 -7.09 -3.54 -11.02
C SER A 22 -8.19 -3.14 -12.00
N LYS A 23 -8.71 -4.08 -12.80
CA LYS A 23 -9.84 -3.84 -13.72
C LYS A 23 -11.23 -3.82 -13.07
N LYS A 24 -11.36 -4.21 -11.79
CA LYS A 24 -12.67 -4.19 -11.13
C LYS A 24 -13.10 -2.76 -10.80
N PRO A 25 -14.34 -2.36 -11.15
CA PRO A 25 -14.85 -1.05 -10.78
C PRO A 25 -14.87 -0.93 -9.24
N GLY A 26 -14.24 0.12 -8.73
CA GLY A 26 -14.13 0.39 -7.31
C GLY A 26 -12.83 -0.09 -6.64
N VAL A 27 -11.88 -0.71 -7.35
CA VAL A 27 -10.53 -0.95 -6.80
C VAL A 27 -9.65 0.27 -7.06
N LYS A 28 -9.13 0.91 -6.00
CA LYS A 28 -8.25 2.09 -6.13
C LYS A 28 -6.78 1.71 -6.17
N ALA A 29 -6.41 0.69 -5.39
CA ALA A 29 -5.04 0.23 -5.25
C ALA A 29 -4.97 -1.16 -4.62
N TRP A 30 -3.85 -1.83 -4.83
CA TRP A 30 -3.48 -3.03 -4.09
C TRP A 30 -2.00 -3.01 -3.72
N LEU A 31 -1.68 -3.69 -2.62
CA LEU A 31 -0.36 -3.83 -2.05
C LEU A 31 -0.12 -5.31 -1.73
N MET A 32 1.04 -5.80 -2.11
CA MET A 32 1.52 -7.12 -1.72
C MET A 32 2.72 -6.90 -0.80
N LEU A 33 2.61 -7.40 0.42
CA LEU A 33 3.62 -7.30 1.45
C LEU A 33 4.23 -8.67 1.73
N ASP A 34 5.48 -8.68 2.16
CA ASP A 34 6.12 -9.86 2.68
C ASP A 34 5.59 -10.21 4.07
N ARG A 35 5.27 -11.48 4.32
CA ARG A 35 4.71 -11.90 5.61
C ARG A 35 5.74 -11.89 6.74
N SER A 36 7.04 -11.94 6.49
CA SER A 36 8.04 -12.02 7.57
C SER A 36 8.39 -10.66 8.14
N ASN A 37 8.34 -9.61 7.33
CA ASN A 37 8.83 -8.27 7.69
C ASN A 37 7.88 -7.13 7.29
N GLY A 38 6.76 -7.43 6.63
CA GLY A 38 5.83 -6.41 6.16
C GLY A 38 6.38 -5.52 5.03
N ALA A 39 7.52 -5.88 4.43
CA ALA A 39 8.10 -5.09 3.34
C ALA A 39 7.24 -5.16 2.08
N VAL A 40 7.23 -4.07 1.34
CA VAL A 40 6.45 -3.96 0.11
C VAL A 40 7.11 -4.77 -1.01
N LEU A 41 6.44 -5.82 -1.47
CA LEU A 41 6.89 -6.65 -2.60
C LEU A 41 6.41 -6.10 -3.93
N LYS A 42 5.12 -5.75 -4.02
CA LYS A 42 4.50 -5.18 -5.23
C LYS A 42 3.40 -4.20 -4.85
N THR A 43 3.24 -3.15 -5.65
CA THR A 43 2.20 -2.13 -5.47
C THR A 43 1.62 -1.75 -6.82
N ASN A 44 0.34 -1.41 -6.85
CA ASN A 44 -0.27 -0.82 -8.04
C ASN A 44 -1.49 0.00 -7.66
N GLY A 45 -1.64 1.16 -8.30
CA GLY A 45 -2.77 2.05 -8.16
C GLY A 45 -2.42 3.35 -7.43
N GLN A 46 -3.43 4.13 -7.06
CA GLN A 46 -3.21 5.46 -6.47
C GLN A 46 -3.01 5.38 -4.96
N ILE A 47 -1.92 4.75 -4.51
CA ILE A 47 -1.60 4.56 -3.07
C ILE A 47 -1.34 5.91 -2.38
N ALA A 48 -0.80 6.88 -3.13
CA ALA A 48 -0.61 8.26 -2.67
C ALA A 48 -1.94 8.99 -2.37
N ALA A 49 -3.07 8.59 -2.96
CA ALA A 49 -4.39 9.16 -2.66
C ALA A 49 -4.96 8.64 -1.33
N VAL A 50 -4.43 7.51 -0.85
CA VAL A 50 -4.80 6.85 0.41
C VAL A 50 -3.88 7.26 1.56
N ARG A 51 -2.92 8.16 1.28
CA ARG A 51 -1.87 8.53 2.22
C ARG A 51 -2.49 9.02 3.53
N PRO A 52 -2.00 8.52 4.68
CA PRO A 52 -2.47 8.99 5.98
C PRO A 52 -2.28 10.50 6.10
N ALA A 53 -3.26 11.19 6.69
CA ALA A 53 -3.31 12.64 6.83
C ALA A 53 -2.11 13.25 7.60
N LYS A 54 -1.22 12.43 8.16
CA LYS A 54 0.01 12.87 8.82
C LYS A 54 1.07 13.38 7.83
N ALA A 55 1.01 12.99 6.55
CA ALA A 55 1.96 13.48 5.53
C ALA A 55 1.53 14.81 4.87
N SER A 56 0.27 15.24 5.04
CA SER A 56 -0.20 16.57 4.63
C SER A 56 0.19 17.69 5.62
N SER A 57 0.87 17.35 6.72
CA SER A 57 1.27 18.28 7.78
C SER A 57 2.78 18.29 7.96
N SER A 58 3.55 18.46 6.88
CA SER A 58 4.95 18.93 6.96
C SER A 58 5.35 19.65 5.68
N ALA A 59 4.59 20.69 5.34
CA ALA A 59 4.97 21.72 4.39
C ALA A 59 4.62 23.08 5.00
N ASN A 60 5.15 23.37 6.21
CA ASN A 60 5.23 24.74 6.74
C ASN A 60 6.05 24.75 8.05
N ASN A 61 7.38 24.65 7.95
CA ASN A 61 8.30 25.39 8.83
C ASN A 61 9.75 25.29 8.35
N THR A 62 10.08 25.97 7.26
CA THR A 62 11.48 26.34 6.95
C THR A 62 11.71 27.78 7.38
N GLY A 63 11.80 27.97 8.70
CA GLY A 63 12.36 29.18 9.29
C GLY A 63 13.88 29.16 9.15
N VAL A 64 14.39 29.51 7.97
CA VAL A 64 15.76 30.02 7.77
C VAL A 64 15.83 30.73 6.41
N SER A 65 15.86 32.06 6.45
CA SER A 65 16.49 32.93 5.45
C SER A 65 17.77 33.47 6.11
N PRO A 66 18.90 33.70 5.38
CA PRO A 66 18.92 34.69 4.29
C PRO A 66 19.87 34.39 3.11
N SER A 67 19.47 34.74 1.87
CA SER A 67 20.23 35.61 0.94
C SER A 67 19.64 35.64 -0.49
N LEU A 68 19.20 36.86 -0.87
CA LEU A 68 19.04 37.56 -2.18
C LEU A 68 18.57 36.85 -3.50
N PRO A 69 17.84 37.57 -4.39
CA PRO A 69 16.98 37.00 -5.42
C PRO A 69 17.58 37.02 -6.84
N THR A 70 17.18 36.05 -7.66
CA THR A 70 17.38 36.10 -9.12
C THR A 70 16.10 35.65 -9.84
N PRO A 71 15.43 36.51 -10.62
CA PRO A 71 14.31 36.11 -11.46
C PRO A 71 14.84 35.66 -12.82
N THR A 72 14.67 34.38 -13.17
CA THR A 72 14.79 33.95 -14.56
C THR A 72 13.63 33.03 -14.92
N SER A 73 12.83 33.58 -15.83
CA SER A 73 11.77 32.95 -16.59
C SER A 73 12.19 31.63 -17.24
N GLY A 74 11.20 30.76 -17.37
CA GLY A 74 11.15 29.77 -18.44
C GLY A 74 11.77 28.42 -18.09
N SER A 75 10.96 27.53 -17.53
CA SER A 75 11.16 26.11 -17.77
C SER A 75 9.81 25.39 -17.82
N PHE A 76 9.27 25.27 -19.02
CA PHE A 76 8.36 24.18 -19.35
C PHE A 76 9.20 22.90 -19.27
N SER A 77 9.00 22.09 -18.23
CA SER A 77 9.57 20.75 -18.16
C SER A 77 8.61 19.83 -17.43
N THR A 78 7.68 19.29 -18.21
CA THR A 78 7.40 17.86 -18.25
C THR A 78 7.31 17.16 -16.89
N ASP A 79 6.17 17.32 -16.21
CA ASP A 79 5.67 16.44 -15.15
C ASP A 79 5.49 15.00 -15.67
N VAL A 80 6.54 14.17 -15.63
CA VAL A 80 6.38 12.72 -15.87
C VAL A 80 7.18 11.81 -14.90
N HIS A 81 8.09 12.32 -14.04
CA HIS A 81 8.93 11.41 -13.21
C HIS A 81 9.07 11.76 -11.71
N THR A 82 8.09 12.40 -11.08
CA THR A 82 8.05 12.60 -9.61
C THR A 82 7.08 11.66 -8.88
N ASN A 83 6.24 10.92 -9.62
CA ASN A 83 5.12 10.18 -9.06
C ASN A 83 5.52 8.84 -8.43
N THR A 84 6.45 8.09 -9.05
CA THR A 84 6.84 6.73 -8.60
C THR A 84 7.50 6.73 -7.21
N ASN A 85 8.34 7.72 -6.91
CA ASN A 85 9.03 7.78 -5.62
C ASN A 85 8.08 8.09 -4.45
N ASN A 86 7.08 8.95 -4.68
CA ASN A 86 6.06 9.25 -3.67
C ASN A 86 5.13 8.07 -3.43
N GLU A 87 4.80 7.32 -4.48
CA GLU A 87 3.94 6.14 -4.39
C GLU A 87 4.59 5.04 -3.56
N SER A 88 5.85 4.70 -3.84
CA SER A 88 6.60 3.68 -3.10
C SER A 88 6.76 4.04 -1.63
N LEU A 89 7.01 5.33 -1.32
CA LEU A 89 7.13 5.80 0.06
C LEU A 89 5.79 5.73 0.81
N ALA A 90 4.69 6.15 0.16
CA ALA A 90 3.35 6.06 0.74
C ALA A 90 2.92 4.60 0.96
N ALA A 91 3.26 3.70 0.03
CA ALA A 91 3.03 2.28 0.17
C ALA A 91 3.78 1.70 1.37
N GLN A 92 5.03 2.10 1.59
CA GLN A 92 5.82 1.60 2.72
C GLN A 92 5.31 2.09 4.08
N GLU A 93 4.85 3.34 4.15
CA GLU A 93 4.21 3.88 5.36
C GLU A 93 2.89 3.14 5.65
N LEU A 94 2.06 2.94 4.63
CA LEU A 94 0.82 2.17 4.74
C LEU A 94 1.09 0.72 5.15
N ALA A 95 2.09 0.08 4.54
CA ALA A 95 2.49 -1.28 4.85
C ALA A 95 2.85 -1.45 6.33
N SER A 96 3.64 -0.52 6.87
CA SER A 96 4.04 -0.53 8.28
C SER A 96 2.83 -0.41 9.22
N MET A 97 1.87 0.45 8.90
CA MET A 97 0.63 0.59 9.69
C MET A 97 -0.25 -0.66 9.61
N VAL A 98 -0.44 -1.20 8.41
CA VAL A 98 -1.23 -2.42 8.20
C VAL A 98 -0.60 -3.61 8.90
N TRP A 99 0.73 -3.73 8.85
CA TRP A 99 1.49 -4.76 9.56
C TRP A 99 1.28 -4.67 11.07
N SER A 100 1.38 -3.47 11.65
CA SER A 100 1.12 -3.27 13.08
C SER A 100 -0.33 -3.62 13.45
N LEU A 101 -1.30 -3.22 12.64
CA LEU A 101 -2.72 -3.53 12.87
C LEU A 101 -2.98 -5.04 12.82
N LEU A 102 -2.38 -5.73 11.84
CA LEU A 102 -2.49 -7.17 11.69
C LEU A 102 -1.87 -7.90 12.90
N GLY A 103 -0.72 -7.44 13.38
CA GLY A 103 -0.09 -7.98 14.58
C GLY A 103 -1.00 -7.85 15.80
N SER A 104 -1.57 -6.66 16.04
CA SER A 104 -2.53 -6.44 17.13
C SER A 104 -3.80 -7.28 16.99
N ALA A 105 -4.34 -7.42 15.78
CA ALA A 105 -5.50 -8.26 15.52
C ALA A 105 -5.18 -9.75 15.73
N GLY A 106 -3.98 -10.20 15.34
CA GLY A 106 -3.51 -11.57 15.57
C GLY A 106 -3.39 -11.90 17.05
N THR A 107 -2.81 -11.00 17.85
CA THR A 107 -2.76 -11.16 19.32
C THR A 107 -4.15 -11.22 19.94
N LEU A 108 -5.10 -10.40 19.47
CA LEU A 108 -6.48 -10.44 19.97
C LEU A 108 -7.17 -11.78 19.68
N VAL A 109 -6.93 -12.35 18.50
CA VAL A 109 -7.46 -13.68 18.14
C VAL A 109 -6.83 -14.75 19.02
N ASP A 110 -5.51 -14.73 19.19
CA ASP A 110 -4.76 -15.69 20.01
C ASP A 110 -5.18 -15.65 21.50
N GLU A 111 -5.41 -14.45 22.06
CA GLU A 111 -5.92 -14.31 23.43
C GLU A 111 -7.39 -14.73 23.59
N THR A 112 -8.16 -14.68 22.51
CA THR A 112 -9.57 -15.12 22.53
C THR A 112 -9.66 -16.64 22.39
N ASP A 113 -8.95 -17.19 21.41
CA ASP A 113 -8.90 -18.62 21.11
C ASP A 113 -7.58 -18.96 20.40
N SER A 114 -6.71 -19.69 21.09
CA SER A 114 -5.40 -20.11 20.57
C SER A 114 -5.48 -21.17 19.46
N GLU A 115 -6.65 -21.77 19.23
CA GLU A 115 -6.89 -22.69 18.12
C GLU A 115 -7.41 -21.96 16.86
N ASP A 116 -7.79 -20.68 16.98
CA ASP A 116 -8.29 -19.88 15.88
C ASP A 116 -7.17 -19.08 15.18
N GLU A 117 -7.36 -18.82 13.88
CA GLU A 117 -6.38 -18.13 13.06
C GLU A 117 -7.02 -16.98 12.25
N LEU A 118 -6.32 -15.84 12.18
CA LEU A 118 -6.79 -14.71 11.40
C LEU A 118 -6.69 -15.01 9.90
N LYS A 119 -7.82 -15.23 9.23
CA LYS A 119 -7.89 -15.52 7.78
C LYS A 119 -8.18 -14.32 6.89
N LEU A 120 -8.93 -13.36 7.40
CA LEU A 120 -9.36 -12.19 6.64
C LEU A 120 -9.64 -11.03 7.59
N LEU A 121 -9.02 -9.89 7.33
CA LEU A 121 -9.31 -8.65 8.04
C LEU A 121 -9.85 -7.62 7.05
N ARG A 122 -11.06 -7.13 7.31
CA ARG A 122 -11.72 -6.15 6.45
C ARG A 122 -12.10 -4.92 7.24
N LEU A 123 -11.53 -3.78 6.85
CA LEU A 123 -11.77 -2.49 7.50
C LEU A 123 -12.49 -1.55 6.54
N ARG A 124 -13.79 -1.37 6.77
CA ARG A 124 -14.60 -0.41 6.02
C ARG A 124 -14.60 0.94 6.70
N THR A 125 -14.22 1.98 5.98
CA THR A 125 -14.33 3.38 6.39
C THR A 125 -15.42 4.07 5.55
N LYS A 126 -15.70 5.35 5.84
CA LYS A 126 -16.67 6.14 5.05
C LYS A 126 -16.26 6.35 3.59
N ARG A 127 -14.96 6.33 3.31
CA ARG A 127 -14.41 6.68 1.98
C ARG A 127 -13.79 5.50 1.24
N GLN A 128 -13.42 4.46 1.96
CA GLN A 128 -12.68 3.33 1.40
C GLN A 128 -12.79 2.10 2.29
N GLU A 129 -12.54 0.94 1.71
CA GLU A 129 -12.51 -0.35 2.38
C GLU A 129 -11.15 -1.01 2.15
N PHE A 130 -10.50 -1.42 3.23
CA PHE A 130 -9.25 -2.19 3.19
C PHE A 130 -9.59 -3.66 3.40
N VAL A 131 -9.16 -4.50 2.48
CA VAL A 131 -9.28 -5.95 2.56
C VAL A 131 -7.87 -6.51 2.72
N ILE A 132 -7.57 -7.09 3.86
CA ILE A 132 -6.26 -7.63 4.22
C ILE A 132 -6.38 -9.14 4.33
N VAL A 133 -5.65 -9.85 3.48
CA VAL A 133 -5.63 -11.31 3.41
C VAL A 133 -4.23 -11.80 3.79
N PRO A 134 -4.03 -12.33 5.01
CA PRO A 134 -2.80 -12.99 5.41
C PRO A 134 -2.67 -14.36 4.72
N GLU A 135 -1.76 -14.45 3.75
CA GLU A 135 -1.38 -15.71 3.10
C GLU A 135 -0.12 -16.31 3.77
N PRO A 136 0.19 -17.61 3.61
CA PRO A 136 1.40 -18.22 4.17
C PRO A 136 2.71 -17.57 3.71
N LYS A 137 2.73 -17.02 2.49
CA LYS A 137 3.95 -16.49 1.84
C LYS A 137 3.96 -14.96 1.73
N TYR A 138 2.80 -14.32 1.71
CA TYR A 138 2.66 -12.89 1.49
C TYR A 138 1.41 -12.37 2.20
N LEU A 139 1.24 -11.06 2.16
CA LEU A 139 0.08 -10.36 2.69
C LEU A 139 -0.52 -9.53 1.56
N LEU A 140 -1.76 -9.81 1.21
CA LEU A 140 -2.45 -9.04 0.18
C LEU A 140 -3.35 -7.99 0.82
N VAL A 141 -3.13 -6.73 0.46
CA VAL A 141 -3.91 -5.58 0.90
C VAL A 141 -4.59 -5.00 -0.33
N VAL A 142 -5.92 -4.99 -0.35
CA VAL A 142 -6.71 -4.40 -1.44
C VAL A 142 -7.49 -3.21 -0.89
N ILE A 143 -7.46 -2.11 -1.63
CA ILE A 143 -8.12 -0.86 -1.26
C ILE A 143 -9.24 -0.62 -2.25
N HIS A 144 -10.46 -0.70 -1.75
CA HIS A 144 -11.68 -0.43 -2.48
C HIS A 144 -12.22 0.96 -2.15
N ASP A 145 -12.83 1.61 -3.14
CA ASP A 145 -13.72 2.75 -2.91
C ASP A 145 -15.06 2.22 -2.40
N THR A 146 -15.59 2.83 -1.35
CA THR A 146 -16.93 2.50 -0.88
C THR A 146 -17.93 3.43 -1.53
N PRO A 147 -18.90 2.91 -2.31
CA PRO A 147 -19.95 3.75 -2.85
C PRO A 147 -20.68 4.46 -1.69
N PRO A 148 -20.99 5.76 -1.83
CA PRO A 148 -21.76 6.49 -0.83
C PRO A 148 -23.12 5.79 -0.69
N ALA A 149 -23.45 5.43 0.55
CA ALA A 149 -24.74 4.85 0.92
C ALA A 149 -25.87 5.88 0.84
#